data_AF-A0A536GGG2-F1
#
_entry.id   AF-A0A536GGG2-F1
#
_cell.length_a   1.000
_cell.length_b   1.000
_cell.length_c   1.000
_cell.angle_alpha   90.00
_cell.angle_beta   90.00
_cell.angle_gamma   90.00
#
_symmetry.space_group_name_H-M   'P 1'
#
loop_
_entity.id
_entity.type
_entity.pdbx_description
1 polymer ?
#
loop_
_entity_poly.entity_id
_entity_poly.type
_entity_poly.pdbx_seq_one_letter_code
_entity_poly.pdbx_strand_id
1 'polypeptide(L)'
;MRRESISGRGALRAAFSDTVSLADPGTLIPVRLNRTGVIAGAMYLALGLVWLVLAVPDNSWLVGSWLLIVAVIGALVPGEANQVSLARAYLAAPAFVYSLDRQFGFLAVAVAVAGLSDLVDGTVARRFARPSTFGGGLDPVVDGLFMGALCVGLALGGAFPVWLALVVIARYLLPALAGGLLLALGQRPDLRHTLMGQVSTTLILVLVGGVCLLRGLNQDSSGLVAAAEVVIPIATVATYVHLAWALARPARAAEAG
;
A
#
# COMPACT_ATOMS: atom_id res chain seq x y z
N MET A 1 -21.14 -68.69 6.44
CA MET A 1 -20.99 -67.90 5.20
C MET A 1 -22.27 -67.12 4.97
N ARG A 2 -22.29 -65.82 5.30
CA ARG A 2 -23.43 -64.92 5.04
C ARG A 2 -22.87 -63.70 4.30
N ARG A 3 -23.23 -63.55 3.02
CA ARG A 3 -22.89 -62.40 2.19
C ARG A 3 -23.80 -61.23 2.60
N GLU A 4 -23.23 -60.15 3.09
CA GLU A 4 -23.96 -58.88 3.25
C GLU A 4 -23.81 -58.05 1.97
N SER A 5 -24.95 -57.71 1.38
CA SER A 5 -25.06 -56.84 0.21
C SER A 5 -24.84 -55.39 0.63
N ILE A 6 -23.71 -54.80 0.25
CA ILE A 6 -23.44 -53.37 0.45
C ILE A 6 -24.32 -52.57 -0.52
N SER A 7 -25.38 -51.96 0.01
CA SER A 7 -26.27 -51.05 -0.70
C SER A 7 -25.53 -49.75 -1.05
N GLY A 8 -25.24 -49.56 -2.34
CA GLY A 8 -24.49 -48.40 -2.88
C GLY A 8 -25.12 -47.02 -2.66
N ARG A 9 -26.32 -46.93 -2.04
CA ARG A 9 -26.93 -45.63 -1.66
C ARG A 9 -26.48 -45.12 -0.29
N GLY A 10 -25.94 -45.99 0.58
CA GLY A 10 -25.39 -45.59 1.89
C GLY A 10 -24.01 -44.94 1.77
N ALA A 11 -23.16 -45.48 0.90
CA ALA A 11 -21.79 -44.99 0.69
C ALA A 11 -21.74 -43.58 0.07
N LEU A 12 -22.68 -43.26 -0.84
CA LEU A 12 -22.79 -41.92 -1.43
C LEU A 12 -23.33 -40.87 -0.45
N ARG A 13 -24.20 -41.25 0.50
CA ARG A 13 -24.63 -40.35 1.58
C ARG A 13 -23.54 -40.10 2.62
N ALA A 14 -22.73 -41.11 2.94
CA ALA A 14 -21.57 -40.96 3.83
C ALA A 14 -20.46 -40.10 3.18
N ALA A 15 -20.18 -40.30 1.89
CA ALA A 15 -19.22 -39.47 1.16
C ALA A 15 -19.68 -38.00 1.02
N PHE A 16 -20.99 -37.75 0.94
CA PHE A 16 -21.55 -36.39 0.94
C PHE A 16 -21.62 -35.74 2.34
N SER A 17 -21.75 -36.52 3.42
CA SER A 17 -21.65 -35.96 4.79
C SER A 17 -20.21 -35.62 5.15
N ASP A 18 -19.25 -36.41 4.69
CA ASP A 18 -17.83 -36.20 4.99
C ASP A 18 -17.20 -35.08 4.13
N THR A 19 -17.73 -34.79 2.94
CA THR A 19 -17.28 -33.66 2.11
C THR A 19 -17.88 -32.32 2.53
N VAL A 20 -19.02 -32.31 3.23
CA VAL A 20 -19.63 -31.09 3.80
C VAL A 20 -19.09 -30.79 5.21
N SER A 21 -18.39 -31.75 5.84
CA SER A 21 -17.81 -31.64 7.18
C SER A 21 -16.28 -31.42 7.19
N LEU A 22 -15.75 -30.67 6.21
CA LEU A 22 -14.35 -30.22 6.20
C LEU A 22 -14.18 -28.69 6.29
N ALA A 23 -15.22 -27.98 6.73
CA ALA A 23 -15.04 -26.62 7.25
C ALA A 23 -14.92 -26.70 8.78
N ASP A 24 -13.69 -26.89 9.26
CA ASP A 24 -13.36 -26.73 10.68
C ASP A 24 -13.84 -25.33 11.14
N PRO A 25 -14.81 -25.22 12.07
CA PRO A 25 -15.34 -23.95 12.53
C PRO A 25 -14.27 -23.04 13.17
N GLY A 26 -13.07 -23.56 13.43
CA GLY A 26 -11.91 -22.82 13.92
C GLY A 26 -11.07 -22.08 12.88
N THR A 27 -11.34 -22.21 11.58
CA THR A 27 -10.58 -21.53 10.50
C THR A 27 -11.31 -20.36 9.83
N LEU A 28 -12.47 -19.97 10.34
CA LEU A 28 -13.01 -18.65 10.05
C LEU A 28 -12.17 -17.65 10.85
N ILE A 29 -11.21 -16.99 10.19
CA ILE A 29 -10.56 -15.78 10.75
C ILE A 29 -11.72 -14.87 11.16
N PRO A 30 -11.97 -14.65 12.46
CA PRO A 30 -13.14 -13.91 12.88
C PRO A 30 -12.98 -12.49 12.35
N VAL A 31 -13.78 -12.13 11.36
CA VAL A 31 -13.86 -10.77 10.82
C VAL A 31 -14.44 -9.90 11.92
N ARG A 32 -13.59 -9.43 12.82
CA ARG A 32 -13.96 -8.57 13.92
C ARG A 32 -13.96 -7.14 13.43
N LEU A 33 -15.17 -6.61 13.19
CA LEU A 33 -15.37 -5.20 12.93
C LEU A 33 -14.81 -4.40 14.11
N ASN A 34 -13.84 -3.53 13.82
CA ASN A 34 -13.30 -2.62 14.82
C ASN A 34 -14.10 -1.31 14.80
N ARG A 35 -14.60 -0.85 15.94
CA ARG A 35 -15.30 0.43 16.06
C ARG A 35 -14.49 1.58 15.48
N THR A 36 -13.18 1.63 15.78
CA THR A 36 -12.31 2.70 15.28
C THR A 36 -12.17 2.65 13.76
N GLY A 37 -12.03 1.46 13.18
CA GLY A 37 -11.93 1.29 11.72
C GLY A 37 -13.24 1.60 11.00
N VAL A 38 -14.38 1.22 11.57
CA VAL A 38 -15.71 1.52 11.01
C VAL A 38 -15.98 3.03 11.02
N ILE A 39 -15.69 3.72 12.12
CA ILE A 39 -15.86 5.17 12.24
C ILE A 39 -14.92 5.88 11.26
N ALA A 40 -13.63 5.53 11.25
CA ALA A 40 -12.66 6.11 10.34
C ALA A 40 -13.05 5.86 8.87
N GLY A 41 -13.39 4.62 8.50
CA GLY A 41 -13.84 4.26 7.16
C GLY A 41 -15.09 5.03 6.72
N ALA A 42 -16.08 5.19 7.61
CA ALA A 42 -17.27 6.00 7.32
C ALA A 42 -16.93 7.48 7.14
N MET A 43 -16.03 8.03 7.96
CA MET A 43 -15.57 9.42 7.85
C MET A 43 -14.82 9.67 6.54
N TYR A 44 -13.90 8.78 6.18
CA TYR A 44 -13.16 8.86 4.92
C TYR A 44 -14.06 8.70 3.71
N LEU A 45 -15.05 7.82 3.77
CA LEU A 45 -16.05 7.67 2.70
C LEU A 45 -16.89 8.93 2.57
N ALA A 46 -17.37 9.51 3.67
CA ALA A 46 -18.14 10.75 3.65
C ALA A 46 -17.32 11.91 3.06
N LEU A 47 -16.07 12.08 3.49
CA LEU A 47 -15.17 13.09 2.94
C LEU A 47 -14.90 12.86 1.46
N GLY A 48 -14.66 11.60 1.06
CA GLY A 48 -14.43 11.22 -0.33
C GLY A 48 -15.65 11.45 -1.22
N LEU A 49 -16.87 11.22 -0.73
CA LEU A 49 -18.11 11.49 -1.44
C LEU A 49 -18.36 13.00 -1.58
N VAL A 50 -18.12 13.78 -0.53
CA VAL A 50 -18.18 15.25 -0.60
C VAL A 50 -17.19 15.75 -1.65
N TRP A 51 -15.96 15.24 -1.63
CA TRP A 51 -14.96 15.56 -2.63
C TRP A 51 -15.41 15.15 -4.05
N LEU A 52 -16.00 13.96 -4.23
CA LEU A 52 -16.49 13.48 -5.52
C LEU A 52 -17.56 14.40 -6.12
N VAL A 53 -18.45 14.92 -5.27
CA VAL A 53 -19.52 15.86 -5.66
C VAL A 53 -18.95 17.23 -6.03
N LEU A 54 -17.89 17.68 -5.34
CA LEU A 54 -17.28 18.99 -5.60
C LEU A 54 -16.32 18.99 -6.79
N ALA A 55 -15.50 17.95 -6.92
CA ALA A 55 -14.48 17.85 -7.96
C ALA A 55 -15.04 17.33 -9.29
N VAL A 56 -16.12 16.53 -9.25
CA VAL A 56 -16.80 15.91 -10.41
C VAL A 56 -15.81 15.36 -11.44
N PRO A 57 -14.94 14.39 -11.07
CA PRO A 57 -14.00 13.81 -12.01
C PRO A 57 -14.73 13.02 -13.11
N ASP A 58 -14.17 13.03 -14.33
CA ASP A 58 -14.73 12.31 -15.49
C ASP A 58 -15.05 10.84 -15.18
N ASN A 59 -14.19 10.19 -14.39
CA ASN A 59 -14.33 8.80 -13.97
C ASN A 59 -14.85 8.66 -12.53
N SER A 60 -15.86 9.45 -12.17
CA SER A 60 -16.45 9.48 -10.83
C SER A 60 -16.90 8.11 -10.30
N TRP A 61 -17.37 7.21 -11.18
CA TRP A 61 -17.77 5.86 -10.78
C TRP A 61 -16.57 4.98 -10.35
N LEU A 62 -15.43 5.07 -11.05
CA LEU A 62 -14.20 4.36 -10.68
C LEU A 62 -13.67 4.88 -9.35
N VAL A 63 -13.64 6.21 -9.19
CA VAL A 63 -13.15 6.84 -7.97
C VAL A 63 -14.07 6.55 -6.79
N GLY A 64 -15.39 6.60 -6.98
CA GLY A 64 -16.36 6.22 -5.96
C GLY A 64 -16.21 4.76 -5.52
N SER A 65 -15.95 3.86 -6.48
CA SER A 65 -15.70 2.43 -6.20
C SER A 65 -14.42 2.24 -5.39
N TRP A 66 -13.35 2.96 -5.74
CA TRP A 66 -12.10 2.98 -4.98
C TRP A 66 -12.31 3.41 -3.53
N LEU A 67 -12.98 4.55 -3.32
CA LEU A 67 -13.26 5.08 -1.98
C LEU A 67 -14.07 4.09 -1.13
N LEU A 68 -15.05 3.41 -1.73
CA LEU A 68 -15.83 2.38 -1.07
C LEU A 68 -14.97 1.17 -0.68
N ILE A 69 -14.09 0.71 -1.57
CA ILE A 69 -13.19 -0.42 -1.29
C ILE A 69 -12.27 -0.10 -0.11
N VAL A 70 -11.63 1.07 -0.12
CA VAL A 70 -10.74 1.49 0.98
C VAL A 70 -11.53 1.66 2.29
N ALA A 71 -12.78 2.14 2.24
CA ALA A 71 -13.70 2.21 3.39
C ALA A 71 -14.02 0.84 4.00
N VAL A 72 -14.36 -0.13 3.15
CA VAL A 72 -14.64 -1.49 3.59
C VAL A 72 -13.37 -2.12 4.18
N ILE A 73 -12.23 -2.01 3.50
CA ILE A 73 -10.96 -2.54 4.01
C ILE A 73 -10.60 -1.87 5.34
N GLY A 74 -10.73 -0.56 5.45
CA GLY A 74 -10.43 0.19 6.67
C GLY A 74 -11.31 -0.21 7.85
N ALA A 75 -12.56 -0.59 7.62
CA ALA A 75 -13.44 -1.13 8.66
C ALA A 75 -12.96 -2.48 9.24
N LEU A 76 -12.20 -3.24 8.45
CA LEU A 76 -11.66 -4.55 8.82
C LEU A 76 -10.27 -4.46 9.47
N VAL A 77 -9.53 -3.39 9.23
CA VAL A 77 -8.16 -3.23 9.72
C VAL A 77 -8.13 -2.58 11.12
N PRO A 78 -7.58 -3.25 12.14
CA PRO A 78 -7.54 -2.71 13.49
C PRO A 78 -6.36 -1.76 13.73
N GLY A 79 -6.58 -0.74 14.57
CA GLY A 79 -5.53 0.13 15.11
C GLY A 79 -5.56 1.54 14.54
N GLU A 80 -5.32 2.54 15.40
CA GLU A 80 -5.34 3.97 15.04
C GLU A 80 -4.25 4.31 14.03
N ALA A 81 -3.03 3.79 14.23
CA ALA A 81 -1.92 3.98 13.29
C ALA A 81 -2.25 3.46 11.88
N ASN A 82 -2.85 2.28 11.77
CA ASN A 82 -3.26 1.74 10.47
C ASN A 82 -4.31 2.60 9.77
N GLN A 83 -5.17 3.32 10.51
CA GLN A 83 -6.16 4.22 9.91
C GLN A 83 -5.51 5.48 9.32
N VAL A 84 -4.38 5.93 9.86
CA VAL A 84 -3.62 7.05 9.30
C VAL A 84 -2.85 6.60 8.05
N SER A 85 -2.26 5.39 8.04
CA SER A 85 -1.74 4.79 6.80
C SER A 85 -2.82 4.73 5.73
N LEU A 86 -4.01 4.21 6.07
CA LEU A 86 -5.15 4.12 5.15
C LEU A 86 -5.60 5.49 4.61
N ALA A 87 -5.40 6.60 5.34
CA ALA A 87 -5.67 7.94 4.83
C ALA A 87 -4.94 8.20 3.50
N ARG A 88 -3.70 7.71 3.35
CA ARG A 88 -2.92 7.81 2.11
C ARG A 88 -3.54 6.98 0.97
N ALA A 89 -4.12 5.82 1.28
CA ALA A 89 -4.86 5.02 0.30
C ALA A 89 -6.13 5.74 -0.20
N TYR A 90 -6.84 6.49 0.65
CA TYR A 90 -7.95 7.34 0.19
C TYR A 90 -7.46 8.48 -0.69
N LEU A 91 -6.37 9.14 -0.30
CA LEU A 91 -5.77 10.24 -1.07
C LEU A 91 -5.20 9.81 -2.43
N ALA A 92 -4.96 8.51 -2.65
CA ALA A 92 -4.46 8.00 -3.92
C ALA A 92 -5.40 8.34 -5.09
N ALA A 93 -6.72 8.26 -4.90
CA ALA A 93 -7.67 8.58 -5.98
C ALA A 93 -7.74 10.09 -6.31
N PRO A 94 -7.88 11.01 -5.33
CA PRO A 94 -7.74 12.44 -5.59
C PRO A 94 -6.39 12.80 -6.22
N ALA A 95 -5.28 12.21 -5.76
CA ALA A 95 -3.97 12.45 -6.34
C ALA A 95 -3.89 12.02 -7.82
N PHE A 96 -4.46 10.86 -8.15
CA PHE A 96 -4.55 10.40 -9.53
C PHE A 96 -5.37 11.34 -10.42
N VAL A 97 -6.56 11.75 -9.95
CA VAL A 97 -7.44 12.68 -10.68
C VAL A 97 -6.74 14.03 -10.88
N TYR A 98 -6.23 14.65 -9.81
CA TYR A 98 -5.60 15.96 -9.91
C TYR A 98 -4.33 15.95 -10.76
N SER A 99 -3.60 14.83 -10.80
CA SER A 99 -2.42 14.70 -11.67
C SER A 99 -2.79 14.52 -13.14
N LEU A 100 -3.85 13.77 -13.45
CA LEU A 100 -4.41 13.67 -14.81
C LEU A 100 -4.92 15.02 -15.31
N ASP A 101 -5.71 15.71 -14.49
CA ASP A 101 -6.35 16.98 -14.83
C ASP A 101 -5.39 18.18 -14.75
N ARG A 102 -4.12 17.92 -14.41
CA ARG A 102 -3.05 18.92 -14.26
C ARG A 102 -3.39 20.00 -13.22
N GLN A 103 -4.21 19.66 -12.25
CA GLN A 103 -4.54 20.50 -11.10
C GLN A 103 -3.43 20.42 -10.03
N PHE A 104 -2.22 20.86 -10.42
CA PHE A 104 -1.01 20.67 -9.62
C PHE A 104 -1.07 21.34 -8.24
N GLY A 105 -1.86 22.41 -8.06
CA GLY A 105 -2.08 23.04 -6.76
C GLY A 105 -2.75 22.10 -5.76
N PHE A 106 -3.90 21.51 -6.13
CA PHE A 106 -4.58 20.53 -5.28
C PHE A 106 -3.77 19.24 -5.12
N LEU A 107 -3.04 18.84 -6.17
CA LEU A 107 -2.11 17.71 -6.11
C LEU A 107 -1.01 17.93 -5.07
N ALA A 108 -0.38 19.11 -5.06
CA ALA A 108 0.66 19.46 -4.10
C ALA A 108 0.13 19.41 -2.66
N VAL A 109 -1.09 19.87 -2.43
CA VAL A 109 -1.76 19.76 -1.13
C VAL A 109 -1.97 18.30 -0.74
N ALA A 110 -2.46 17.46 -1.65
CA ALA A 110 -2.65 16.03 -1.39
C ALA A 110 -1.33 15.33 -1.04
N VAL A 111 -0.24 15.62 -1.76
CA VAL A 111 1.10 15.10 -1.47
C VAL A 111 1.64 15.60 -0.13
N ALA A 112 1.43 16.88 0.19
CA ALA A 112 1.83 17.44 1.47
C ALA A 112 1.08 16.79 2.64
N VAL A 113 -0.24 16.61 2.53
CA VAL A 113 -1.05 15.93 3.55
C VAL A 113 -0.62 14.47 3.70
N ALA A 114 -0.38 13.75 2.60
CA ALA A 114 0.08 12.37 2.65
C ALA A 114 1.46 12.24 3.32
N GLY A 115 2.41 13.11 2.93
CA GLY A 115 3.74 13.14 3.54
C GLY A 115 3.70 13.49 5.03
N LEU A 116 2.94 14.52 5.42
CA LEU A 116 2.76 14.87 6.83
C LEU A 116 2.13 13.74 7.63
N SER A 117 1.17 13.01 7.04
CA SER A 117 0.53 11.87 7.69
C SER A 117 1.54 10.73 7.96
N ASP A 118 2.44 10.45 7.03
CA ASP A 118 3.52 9.46 7.19
C ASP A 118 4.53 9.88 8.29
N LEU A 119 4.90 11.17 8.34
CA LEU A 119 5.74 11.72 9.41
C LEU A 119 5.09 11.59 10.80
N VAL A 120 3.78 11.82 10.88
CA VAL A 120 3.00 11.64 12.11
C VAL A 120 2.97 10.16 12.49
N ASP A 121 2.69 9.24 11.57
CA ASP A 121 2.72 7.80 11.84
C ASP A 121 4.08 7.33 12.34
N GLY A 122 5.16 7.75 11.67
CA GLY A 122 6.52 7.41 12.07
C GLY A 122 6.90 7.95 13.44
N THR A 123 6.37 9.11 13.85
CA THR A 123 6.65 9.69 15.19
C THR A 123 5.75 9.12 16.29
N VAL A 124 4.47 8.84 15.99
CA VAL A 124 3.51 8.23 16.90
C VAL A 124 3.87 6.77 17.17
N ALA A 125 4.24 6.00 16.15
CA ALA A 125 4.72 4.62 16.29
C ALA A 125 6.01 4.52 17.13
N ARG A 126 6.88 5.54 17.08
CA ARG A 126 8.10 5.62 17.91
C ARG A 126 7.81 5.96 19.37
N ARG A 127 6.73 6.68 19.68
CA ARG A 127 6.37 7.09 21.06
C ARG A 127 5.49 6.07 21.78
N PHE A 128 4.66 5.33 21.04
CA PHE A 128 3.81 4.27 21.61
C PHE A 128 4.37 2.91 21.20
N ALA A 129 5.22 2.34 22.06
CA ALA A 129 5.89 1.05 21.88
C ALA A 129 4.93 -0.17 21.86
N ARG A 130 3.95 -0.17 20.96
CA ARG A 130 3.11 -1.33 20.61
C ARG A 130 3.17 -1.51 19.10
N PRO A 131 4.21 -2.19 18.57
CA PRO A 131 4.22 -2.58 17.17
C PRO A 131 3.03 -3.49 16.92
N SER A 132 2.04 -3.03 16.14
CA SER A 132 1.01 -3.93 15.65
C SER A 132 1.68 -4.82 14.61
N THR A 133 1.57 -6.14 14.76
CA THR A 133 2.08 -7.13 13.80
C THR A 133 1.47 -6.97 12.41
N PHE A 134 0.34 -6.25 12.30
CA PHE A 134 -0.38 -5.97 11.05
C PHE A 134 0.04 -4.66 10.37
N GLY A 135 0.54 -3.67 11.13
CA GLY A 135 0.92 -2.35 10.59
C GLY A 135 2.22 -2.37 9.79
N GLY A 136 3.20 -3.18 10.20
CA GLY A 136 4.53 -3.21 9.57
C GLY A 136 4.55 -3.65 8.10
N GLY A 137 3.53 -4.38 7.64
CA GLY A 137 3.40 -4.79 6.23
C GLY A 137 2.42 -3.94 5.40
N LEU A 138 1.49 -3.24 6.04
CA LEU A 138 0.47 -2.44 5.36
C LEU A 138 1.03 -1.10 4.86
N ASP A 139 1.95 -0.50 5.61
CA ASP A 139 2.55 0.80 5.31
C ASP A 139 3.21 0.85 3.93
N PRO A 140 4.15 -0.05 3.57
CA PRO A 140 4.82 0.00 2.26
C PRO A 140 3.87 -0.20 1.08
N VAL A 141 2.79 -0.96 1.28
CA VAL A 141 1.76 -1.20 0.26
C VAL A 141 0.96 0.07 0.01
N VAL A 142 0.49 0.72 1.09
CA VAL A 142 -0.31 1.93 0.98
C VAL A 142 0.52 3.12 0.47
N ASP A 143 1.78 3.23 0.88
CA ASP A 143 2.70 4.24 0.34
C ASP A 143 2.96 4.02 -1.15
N GLY A 144 3.19 2.77 -1.56
CA GLY A 144 3.35 2.40 -2.97
C GLY A 144 2.10 2.66 -3.80
N LEU A 145 0.92 2.50 -3.20
CA LEU A 145 -0.35 2.77 -3.84
C LEU A 145 -0.58 4.27 -4.06
N PHE A 146 -0.34 5.10 -3.05
CA PHE A 146 -0.41 6.56 -3.17
C PHE A 146 0.60 7.07 -4.19
N MET A 147 1.88 6.69 -4.04
CA MET A 147 2.95 7.16 -4.92
C MET A 147 2.79 6.61 -6.34
N GLY A 148 2.32 5.37 -6.48
CA GLY A 148 1.99 4.77 -7.77
C GLY A 148 0.87 5.52 -8.48
N ALA A 149 -0.26 5.76 -7.79
CA ALA A 149 -1.37 6.52 -8.35
C ALA A 149 -0.93 7.94 -8.79
N LEU A 150 -0.19 8.64 -7.93
CA LEU A 150 0.40 9.95 -8.23
C LEU A 150 1.29 9.90 -9.48
N CYS A 151 2.26 9.00 -9.56
CA CYS A 151 3.20 8.93 -10.66
C CYS A 151 2.57 8.46 -11.97
N VAL A 152 1.61 7.53 -11.92
CA VAL A 152 0.85 7.11 -13.11
C VAL A 152 0.03 8.27 -13.64
N GLY A 153 -0.71 8.99 -12.78
CA GLY A 153 -1.50 10.13 -13.22
C GLY A 153 -0.62 11.27 -13.75
N LEU A 154 0.56 11.53 -13.16
CA LEU A 154 1.53 12.48 -13.71
C LEU A 154 2.06 12.03 -15.08
N ALA A 155 2.32 10.75 -15.28
CA ALA A 155 2.79 10.24 -16.58
C ALA A 155 1.71 10.36 -17.66
N LEU A 156 0.48 9.96 -17.34
CA LEU A 156 -0.67 10.03 -18.25
C LEU A 156 -1.07 11.49 -18.56
N GLY A 157 -0.97 12.39 -17.59
CA GLY A 157 -1.17 13.84 -17.78
C GLY A 157 -0.04 14.54 -18.54
N GLY A 158 0.97 13.79 -18.99
CA GLY A 158 2.14 14.30 -19.72
C GLY A 158 3.09 15.15 -18.87
N ALA A 159 2.98 15.05 -17.54
CA ALA A 159 3.80 15.78 -16.61
C ALA A 159 5.14 15.11 -16.33
N PHE A 160 5.14 13.77 -16.31
CA PHE A 160 6.30 12.92 -16.06
C PHE A 160 6.53 11.99 -17.26
N PRO A 161 7.77 11.56 -17.52
CA PRO A 161 7.99 10.49 -18.48
C PRO A 161 7.49 9.15 -17.91
N VAL A 162 6.87 8.34 -18.77
CA VAL A 162 6.27 7.05 -18.37
C VAL A 162 7.29 6.12 -17.72
N TRP A 163 8.53 6.10 -18.23
CA TRP A 163 9.58 5.24 -17.67
C TRP A 163 9.94 5.62 -16.23
N LEU A 164 9.91 6.91 -15.87
CA LEU A 164 10.19 7.34 -14.50
C LEU A 164 9.08 6.88 -13.54
N ALA A 165 7.82 6.97 -13.98
CA ALA A 165 6.70 6.44 -13.21
C ALA A 165 6.83 4.93 -12.98
N LEU A 166 7.26 4.16 -13.99
CA LEU A 166 7.53 2.73 -13.84
C LEU A 166 8.64 2.43 -12.83
N VAL A 167 9.72 3.22 -12.83
CA VAL A 167 10.81 3.09 -11.84
C VAL A 167 10.28 3.33 -10.42
N VAL A 168 9.47 4.37 -10.24
CA VAL A 168 8.85 4.67 -8.94
C VAL A 168 7.93 3.53 -8.50
N ILE A 169 7.05 3.02 -9.37
CA ILE A 169 6.17 1.88 -9.04
C ILE A 169 7.01 0.65 -8.67
N ALA A 170 8.02 0.33 -9.47
CA ALA A 170 8.93 -0.78 -9.20
C ALA A 170 9.60 -0.62 -7.83
N ARG A 171 9.99 0.61 -7.44
CA ARG A 171 10.61 0.92 -6.14
C ARG A 171 9.78 0.47 -4.93
N TYR A 172 8.45 0.55 -5.01
CA TYR A 172 7.56 0.14 -3.91
C TYR A 172 7.04 -1.29 -4.09
N LEU A 173 6.83 -1.74 -5.32
CA LEU A 173 6.24 -3.05 -5.60
C LEU A 173 7.20 -4.21 -5.30
N LEU A 174 8.48 -4.09 -5.68
CA LEU A 174 9.45 -5.18 -5.52
C LEU A 174 9.68 -5.59 -4.04
N PRO A 175 9.90 -4.66 -3.08
CA PRO A 175 9.99 -5.04 -1.67
C PRO A 175 8.70 -5.68 -1.13
N ALA A 176 7.53 -5.18 -1.55
CA ALA A 176 6.24 -5.72 -1.13
C ALA A 176 6.03 -7.16 -1.64
N LEU A 177 6.36 -7.42 -2.91
CA LEU A 177 6.29 -8.76 -3.50
C LEU A 177 7.30 -9.71 -2.85
N ALA A 178 8.54 -9.26 -2.65
CA ALA A 178 9.58 -10.08 -2.00
C ALA A 178 9.17 -10.44 -0.56
N GLY A 179 8.68 -9.47 0.22
CA GLY A 179 8.17 -9.70 1.57
C GLY A 179 6.99 -10.68 1.58
N GLY A 180 6.03 -10.50 0.67
CA GLY A 180 4.87 -11.38 0.53
C GLY A 180 5.25 -12.82 0.14
N LEU A 181 6.20 -13.00 -0.78
CA LEU A 181 6.70 -14.31 -1.17
C LEU A 181 7.41 -15.01 0.00
N LEU A 182 8.28 -14.31 0.73
CA LEU A 182 8.97 -14.89 1.89
C LEU A 182 7.97 -15.33 2.97
N LEU A 183 6.92 -14.55 3.23
CA LEU A 183 5.83 -14.92 4.13
C LEU A 183 5.06 -16.14 3.63
N ALA A 184 4.77 -16.23 2.33
CA ALA A 184 4.12 -17.39 1.73
C ALA A 184 4.96 -18.67 1.84
N LEU A 185 6.29 -18.53 1.83
CA LEU A 185 7.25 -19.61 2.06
C LEU A 185 7.45 -19.96 3.55
N GLY A 186 6.67 -19.36 4.46
CA GLY A 186 6.75 -19.59 5.91
C GLY A 186 7.97 -18.94 6.57
N GLN A 187 8.76 -18.17 5.82
CA GLN A 187 9.82 -17.36 6.39
C GLN A 187 9.20 -16.07 6.94
N ARG A 188 9.56 -15.68 8.16
CA ARG A 188 9.20 -14.37 8.71
C ARG A 188 10.38 -13.43 8.45
N PRO A 189 10.47 -12.78 7.28
CA PRO A 189 11.50 -11.79 7.07
C PRO A 189 11.35 -10.73 8.16
N ASP A 190 12.43 -10.47 8.88
CA ASP A 190 12.51 -9.28 9.71
C ASP A 190 12.51 -8.11 8.72
N LEU A 191 11.34 -7.53 8.48
CA LEU A 191 11.13 -6.35 7.63
C LEU A 191 11.76 -5.14 8.32
N ARG A 192 13.07 -5.19 8.54
CA ARG A 192 13.81 -4.11 9.16
C ARG A 192 13.76 -2.92 8.23
N HIS A 193 13.30 -1.79 8.75
CA HIS A 193 13.45 -0.51 8.10
C HIS A 193 14.95 -0.28 7.84
N THR A 194 15.33 -0.28 6.56
CA THR A 194 16.70 0.04 6.15
C THR A 194 16.81 1.55 6.05
N LEU A 195 17.88 2.12 6.62
CA LEU A 195 18.16 3.56 6.50
C LEU A 195 18.23 3.98 5.02
N MET A 196 18.77 3.12 4.16
CA MET A 196 18.85 3.37 2.72
C MET A 196 17.47 3.44 2.07
N GLY A 197 16.56 2.53 2.44
CA GLY A 197 15.18 2.55 1.95
C GLY A 197 14.45 3.83 2.36
N GLN A 198 14.61 4.26 3.60
CA GLN A 198 14.00 5.49 4.10
C GLN A 198 14.52 6.73 3.38
N VAL A 199 15.85 6.85 3.19
CA VAL A 199 16.45 7.96 2.44
C VAL A 199 15.92 8.00 1.01
N SER A 200 15.84 6.85 0.34
CA SER A 200 15.31 6.76 -1.03
C SER A 200 13.84 7.17 -1.10
N THR A 201 12.99 6.72 -0.17
CA THR A 201 11.57 7.08 -0.14
C THR A 201 11.37 8.57 0.11
N THR A 202 12.08 9.15 1.09
CA THR A 202 12.05 10.59 1.37
C THR A 202 12.49 11.40 0.15
N LEU A 203 13.55 10.97 -0.52
CA LEU A 203 14.06 11.65 -1.70
C LEU A 203 13.05 11.63 -2.85
N ILE A 204 12.39 10.49 -3.09
CA ILE A 204 11.32 10.38 -4.09
C ILE A 204 10.16 11.31 -3.73
N LEU A 205 9.70 11.30 -2.49
CA LEU A 205 8.61 12.15 -2.02
C LEU A 205 8.93 13.64 -2.19
N VAL A 206 10.15 14.06 -1.85
CA VAL A 206 10.61 15.45 -1.99
C VAL A 206 10.68 15.86 -3.46
N LEU A 207 11.23 15.01 -4.34
CA LEU A 207 11.35 15.35 -5.75
C LEU A 207 9.99 15.40 -6.44
N VAL A 208 9.14 14.37 -6.27
CA VAL A 208 7.81 14.32 -6.88
C VAL A 208 6.91 15.41 -6.30
N GLY A 209 6.90 15.57 -4.97
CA GLY A 209 6.14 16.61 -4.29
C GLY A 209 6.62 18.02 -4.67
N GLY A 210 7.92 18.23 -4.80
CA GLY A 210 8.50 19.48 -5.27
C GLY A 210 8.07 19.82 -6.70
N VAL A 211 8.00 18.83 -7.60
CA VAL A 211 7.48 19.07 -8.96
C VAL A 211 6.01 19.49 -8.91
N CYS A 212 5.20 18.80 -8.09
CA CYS A 212 3.79 19.16 -7.92
C CYS A 212 3.65 20.59 -7.38
N LEU A 213 4.45 20.95 -6.39
CA LEU A 213 4.44 22.28 -5.78
C LEU A 213 4.85 23.38 -6.77
N LEU A 214 5.99 23.22 -7.46
CA LEU A 214 6.46 24.22 -8.43
C LEU A 214 5.44 24.44 -9.55
N ARG A 215 4.88 23.36 -10.09
CA ARG A 215 3.84 23.47 -11.11
C ARG A 215 2.55 24.07 -10.58
N GLY A 216 2.18 23.76 -9.33
CA GLY A 216 1.03 24.38 -8.66
C GLY A 216 1.20 25.89 -8.48
N LEU A 217 2.44 26.35 -8.30
CA LEU A 217 2.81 27.77 -8.25
C LEU A 217 3.07 28.41 -9.63
N ASN A 218 2.75 27.69 -10.71
CA ASN A 218 3.04 28.08 -12.09
C ASN A 218 4.52 28.42 -12.35
N GLN A 219 5.43 27.79 -11.61
CA GLN A 219 6.87 27.91 -11.78
C GLN A 219 7.41 26.78 -12.67
N ASP A 220 8.53 27.04 -13.35
CA ASP A 220 9.18 26.01 -14.15
C ASP A 220 9.72 24.90 -13.24
N SER A 221 9.30 23.67 -13.54
CA SER A 221 9.72 22.46 -12.82
C SER A 221 10.70 21.61 -13.64
N SER A 222 11.10 22.03 -14.83
CA SER A 222 11.90 21.25 -15.78
C SER A 222 13.18 20.73 -15.15
N GLY A 223 13.93 21.59 -14.45
CA GLY A 223 15.16 21.21 -13.75
C GLY A 223 14.93 20.18 -12.65
N LEU A 224 13.79 20.25 -11.95
CA LEU A 224 13.47 19.29 -10.88
C LEU A 224 13.00 17.95 -11.44
N VAL A 225 12.30 17.95 -12.59
CA VAL A 225 11.98 16.73 -13.33
C VAL A 225 13.26 16.07 -13.83
N ALA A 226 14.19 16.82 -14.42
CA ALA A 226 15.48 16.30 -14.85
C ALA A 226 16.29 15.71 -13.67
N ALA A 227 16.27 16.37 -12.51
CA ALA A 227 16.85 15.81 -11.29
C ALA A 227 16.13 14.52 -10.86
N ALA A 228 14.81 14.46 -10.92
CA ALA A 228 14.04 13.26 -10.61
C ALA A 228 14.38 12.09 -11.54
N GLU A 229 14.54 12.35 -12.84
CA GLU A 229 14.92 11.36 -13.85
C GLU A 229 16.29 10.72 -13.55
N VAL A 230 17.24 11.46 -12.98
CA VAL A 230 18.56 10.91 -12.65
C VAL A 230 18.59 10.30 -11.25
N VAL A 231 18.09 11.04 -10.26
CA VAL A 231 18.31 10.70 -8.85
C VAL A 231 17.40 9.55 -8.40
N ILE A 232 16.16 9.47 -8.87
CA ILE A 232 15.22 8.41 -8.45
C ILE A 232 15.69 7.02 -8.90
N PRO A 233 16.09 6.79 -10.17
CA PRO A 233 16.63 5.49 -10.58
C PRO A 233 17.91 5.12 -9.82
N ILE A 234 18.83 6.07 -9.63
CA ILE A 234 20.07 5.81 -8.88
C ILE A 234 19.75 5.40 -7.44
N ALA A 235 18.87 6.15 -6.75
CA ALA A 235 18.46 5.82 -5.38
C ALA A 235 17.74 4.46 -5.30
N THR A 236 16.95 4.12 -6.31
CA THR A 236 16.24 2.84 -6.41
C THR A 236 17.22 1.68 -6.58
N VAL A 237 18.15 1.78 -7.52
CA VAL A 237 19.20 0.77 -7.73
C VAL A 237 20.07 0.64 -6.48
N ALA A 238 20.49 1.74 -5.87
CA ALA A 238 21.31 1.71 -4.67
C ALA A 238 20.59 1.03 -3.49
N THR A 239 19.28 1.25 -3.35
CA THR A 239 18.45 0.57 -2.34
C THR A 239 18.40 -0.94 -2.60
N TYR A 240 18.22 -1.36 -3.85
CA TYR A 240 18.17 -2.79 -4.17
C TYR A 240 19.51 -3.49 -4.07
N VAL A 241 20.60 -2.84 -4.46
CA VAL A 241 21.95 -3.37 -4.25
C VAL A 241 22.22 -3.54 -2.76
N HIS A 242 21.85 -2.54 -1.94
CA HIS A 242 21.97 -2.64 -0.49
C HIS A 242 21.14 -3.79 0.09
N LEU A 243 19.89 -3.95 -0.35
CA LEU A 243 19.02 -5.05 0.07
C LEU A 243 19.57 -6.41 -0.34
N ALA A 244 20.02 -6.55 -1.59
CA ALA A 244 20.62 -7.78 -2.11
C ALA A 244 21.88 -8.15 -1.33
N TRP A 245 22.73 -7.16 -1.01
CA TRP A 245 23.92 -7.40 -0.20
C TRP A 245 23.59 -7.77 1.25
N ALA A 246 22.57 -7.15 1.84
CA ALA A 246 22.10 -7.49 3.17
C ALA A 246 21.58 -8.94 3.24
N LEU A 247 20.89 -9.42 2.20
CA LEU A 247 20.41 -10.80 2.08
C LEU A 247 21.53 -11.80 1.74
N ALA A 248 22.54 -11.37 0.98
CA ALA A 248 23.67 -12.22 0.59
C ALA A 248 24.69 -12.45 1.72
N ARG A 249 24.62 -11.70 2.82
CA ARG A 249 25.45 -11.96 4.01
C ARG A 249 25.01 -13.32 4.59
N PRO A 250 25.84 -14.37 4.48
CA PRO A 250 25.50 -15.65 5.07
C PRO A 250 25.37 -15.47 6.58
N ALA A 251 24.50 -16.24 7.22
CA ALA A 251 24.31 -16.34 8.67
C ALA A 251 25.58 -16.87 9.39
N ARG A 252 26.74 -16.24 9.20
CA ARG A 252 28.04 -16.59 9.79
C ARG A 252 28.12 -16.33 11.30
N ALA A 253 26.99 -16.08 11.96
CA ALA A 253 26.91 -15.86 13.40
C ALA A 253 26.20 -17.00 14.15
N ALA A 254 25.70 -18.03 13.46
CA ALA A 254 25.04 -19.19 14.10
C ALA A 254 25.96 -20.41 14.31
N GLU A 255 27.22 -20.37 13.84
CA GLU A 255 28.19 -21.47 13.99
C GLU A 255 29.43 -21.09 14.82
N ALA A 256 29.41 -19.95 15.53
CA ALA A 256 30.53 -19.47 16.35
C ALA A 256 30.17 -19.26 17.83
N GLY A 257 29.22 -20.02 18.36
CA GLY A 257 28.82 -20.03 19.77
C GLY A 257 28.62 -21.43 20.31
#